data_AF-A0A7K0H2I8-F1
#
_entry.id   AF-A0A7K0H2I8-F1
#
_cell.length_a   1.000
_cell.length_b   1.000
_cell.length_c   1.000
_cell.angle_alpha   90.00
_cell.angle_beta   90.00
_cell.angle_gamma   90.00
#
_symmetry.space_group_name_H-M   'P 1'
#
loop_
_entity.id
_entity.type
_entity.pdbx_description
1 polymer ?
#
loop_
_entity_poly.entity_id
_entity_poly.type
_entity_poly.pdbx_seq_one_letter_code
_entity_poly.pdbx_strand_id
1 'polypeptide(L)'
;FIQRRYDLKQVEYGYVSTLGAQFYQSTASLDKAYKLKPMQYRLTIPYRVQLSTSNGVQADSGVVDADVLHSLQLARAFGENDPLKIIGAAKIKELVWHEDAFAIGFNFGLLTSLVKLDMSVEKASGYRNGSFMASTNGMLLLEELNMRNNLLARNGDNGNVTTLDLSWQGRLKKLDVRGTGLTRVKLATGAPVVQLCLPETIEELFLEYLPRLAESGLVLDGIGNVRGYRFMGCPGIDGFAMLERLHQAKLNGSGKLERFVLDIDMEDDGRLLGKYYDYGTYTSTGAIDNRHSGLRGRLRLTKYMEDEEADRYRERYPELEIVQPAYSIIESDESVPDDANISNPDNETGYKYGNAYVMNAHVVAILKKRHRVLAKVTKKPTSRKVEMAGQAVDINNLDGEMTYCPLDDTTSNKYYDGSAAKLDSSEGDWMMYEPFFWSKGINDYLNEKYYSCYSSNGPDDMPPIPEVTVLTLDDIKETKDGYLAERKLLSGKPTLKDSYSTDKTYSVCKVDVQGYKRVRFPSVPGTGLVG
;
A
#
# COMPACT_ATOMS: atom_id res chain seq x y z
N PHE A 1 43.43 49.22 -36.31
CA PHE A 1 42.90 48.97 -34.95
C PHE A 1 41.39 48.97 -35.00
N ILE A 2 40.75 47.80 -34.86
CA ILE A 2 39.28 47.68 -34.93
C ILE A 2 38.68 48.16 -33.60
N GLN A 3 37.89 49.23 -33.65
CA GLN A 3 37.27 49.92 -32.50
C GLN A 3 36.01 49.25 -31.93
N ARG A 4 35.66 48.03 -32.37
CA ARG A 4 34.45 47.33 -31.91
C ARG A 4 34.74 45.90 -31.47
N ARG A 5 35.31 45.76 -30.27
CA ARG A 5 35.39 44.46 -29.56
C ARG A 5 33.99 43.85 -29.29
N TYR A 6 32.94 44.68 -29.24
CA TYR A 6 31.58 44.25 -28.95
C TYR A 6 30.93 43.43 -30.09
N ASP A 7 31.23 43.75 -31.35
CA ASP A 7 30.64 43.06 -32.51
C ASP A 7 31.28 41.67 -32.73
N LEU A 8 32.53 41.47 -32.32
CA LEU A 8 33.24 40.19 -32.40
C LEU A 8 32.70 39.12 -31.42
N LYS A 9 32.24 39.52 -30.22
CA LYS A 9 31.59 38.56 -29.30
C LYS A 9 30.22 38.11 -29.78
N GLN A 10 29.47 38.93 -30.53
CA GLN A 10 28.20 38.49 -31.14
C GLN A 10 28.39 37.39 -32.20
N VAL A 11 29.56 37.34 -32.84
CA VAL A 11 29.92 36.28 -33.79
C VAL A 11 30.33 34.98 -33.08
N GLU A 12 30.88 35.07 -31.88
CA GLU A 12 31.35 33.91 -31.08
C GLU A 12 30.21 33.18 -30.34
N TYR A 13 29.16 33.91 -29.91
CA TYR A 13 28.04 33.35 -29.12
C TYR A 13 26.69 33.30 -29.86
N GLY A 14 26.67 33.66 -31.14
CA GLY A 14 25.49 33.60 -32.01
C GLY A 14 24.59 34.85 -31.96
N TYR A 15 23.83 35.06 -33.04
CA TYR A 15 22.87 36.17 -33.18
C TYR A 15 21.91 36.25 -31.99
N VAL A 16 21.60 37.47 -31.54
CA VAL A 16 20.56 37.69 -30.51
C VAL A 16 19.21 37.33 -31.11
N SER A 17 18.58 36.25 -30.62
CA SER A 17 17.26 35.82 -31.06
C SER A 17 16.22 36.90 -30.80
N THR A 18 15.32 37.18 -31.75
CA THR A 18 14.17 38.08 -31.55
C THR A 18 12.98 37.39 -30.85
N LEU A 19 13.05 36.05 -30.69
CA LEU A 19 12.11 35.27 -29.89
C LEU A 19 12.47 35.43 -28.41
N GLY A 20 11.52 35.93 -27.63
CA GLY A 20 11.67 36.12 -26.18
C GLY A 20 10.44 35.65 -25.42
N ALA A 21 10.64 35.23 -24.17
CA ALA A 21 9.54 34.87 -23.27
C ALA A 21 8.67 36.09 -23.05
N GLN A 22 7.45 36.06 -23.60
CA GLN A 22 6.52 37.17 -23.54
C GLN A 22 5.72 37.13 -22.25
N PHE A 23 5.45 38.32 -21.69
CA PHE A 23 4.63 38.53 -20.52
C PHE A 23 4.01 39.91 -20.52
N TYR A 24 3.11 40.15 -19.57
CA TYR A 24 2.36 41.39 -19.44
C TYR A 24 2.39 41.87 -17.99
N GLN A 25 2.30 43.19 -17.77
CA GLN A 25 2.11 43.78 -16.44
C GLN A 25 0.60 43.88 -16.13
N SER A 26 0.20 43.64 -14.88
CA SER A 26 -1.19 43.83 -14.42
C SER A 26 -1.40 45.23 -13.85
N THR A 27 -2.58 45.80 -14.08
CA THR A 27 -3.04 47.08 -13.48
C THR A 27 -3.67 46.93 -12.11
N ALA A 28 -4.11 45.73 -11.73
CA ALA A 28 -4.73 45.51 -10.43
C ALA A 28 -3.71 45.66 -9.29
N SER A 29 -2.42 45.53 -9.61
CA SER A 29 -1.33 45.89 -8.72
C SER A 29 -0.82 47.29 -9.01
N LEU A 30 -1.33 48.22 -8.22
CA LEU A 30 -0.67 49.46 -7.85
C LEU A 30 -0.65 50.50 -8.98
N ASP A 31 -0.51 51.76 -8.57
CA ASP A 31 -0.57 52.97 -9.39
C ASP A 31 -0.12 52.81 -10.85
N LYS A 32 -0.65 53.63 -11.77
CA LYS A 32 -0.15 53.80 -13.15
C LYS A 32 1.38 54.07 -13.26
N ALA A 33 2.07 54.21 -12.12
CA ALA A 33 3.51 54.38 -11.96
C ALA A 33 4.25 53.19 -11.31
N TYR A 34 3.63 52.02 -11.11
CA TYR A 34 4.29 50.87 -10.49
C TYR A 34 5.41 50.33 -11.38
N LYS A 35 6.63 50.29 -10.82
CA LYS A 35 7.80 49.71 -11.47
C LYS A 35 7.96 48.27 -10.97
N LEU A 36 7.99 47.33 -11.91
CA LEU A 36 8.30 45.92 -11.60
C LEU A 36 9.62 45.84 -10.83
N LYS A 37 9.68 44.97 -9.84
CA LYS A 37 10.93 44.69 -9.09
C LYS A 37 12.03 44.17 -10.03
N PRO A 38 13.30 44.26 -9.61
CA PRO A 38 14.40 43.79 -10.44
C PRO A 38 14.29 42.31 -10.74
N MET A 39 14.41 41.96 -12.02
CA MET A 39 14.57 40.57 -12.44
C MET A 39 16.01 40.16 -12.15
N GLN A 40 16.20 39.04 -11.47
CA GLN A 40 17.51 38.45 -11.25
C GLN A 40 17.63 37.13 -12.02
N TYR A 41 18.81 36.87 -12.61
CA TYR A 41 18.99 35.68 -13.43
C TYR A 41 20.43 35.20 -13.48
N ARG A 42 20.62 33.90 -13.73
CA ARG A 42 21.90 33.29 -14.14
C ARG A 42 21.78 32.69 -15.52
N LEU A 43 22.88 32.69 -16.25
CA LEU A 43 22.95 32.14 -17.61
C LEU A 43 23.69 30.81 -17.68
N THR A 44 23.38 30.00 -18.68
CA THR A 44 24.12 28.78 -19.04
C THR A 44 25.44 29.06 -19.74
N ILE A 45 25.52 30.18 -20.45
CA ILE A 45 26.69 30.64 -21.21
C ILE A 45 26.79 32.16 -21.12
N PRO A 46 27.96 32.77 -21.36
CA PRO A 46 28.05 34.21 -21.49
C PRO A 46 27.12 34.70 -22.60
N TYR A 47 26.14 35.53 -22.27
CA TYR A 47 25.11 35.96 -23.22
C TYR A 47 24.50 37.30 -22.83
N ARG A 48 23.72 37.88 -23.75
CA ARG A 48 22.97 39.12 -23.54
C ARG A 48 21.52 38.82 -23.21
N VAL A 49 20.99 39.45 -22.16
CA VAL A 49 19.55 39.43 -21.83
C VAL A 49 18.99 40.83 -21.94
N GLN A 50 17.83 40.96 -22.59
CA GLN A 50 17.14 42.23 -22.72
C GLN A 50 15.68 42.10 -22.30
N LEU A 51 15.16 43.14 -21.68
CA LEU A 51 13.72 43.35 -21.55
C LEU A 51 13.30 44.32 -22.64
N SER A 52 12.45 43.85 -23.56
CA SER A 52 12.01 44.64 -24.73
C SER A 52 10.49 44.75 -24.77
N THR A 53 10.00 45.87 -25.31
CA THR A 53 8.62 46.00 -25.78
C THR A 53 8.57 45.98 -27.30
N SER A 54 7.39 46.14 -27.90
CA SER A 54 7.23 46.43 -29.33
C SER A 54 7.94 47.70 -29.78
N ASN A 55 8.17 48.65 -28.86
CA ASN A 55 8.81 49.93 -29.13
C ASN A 55 10.33 49.94 -28.86
N GLY A 56 10.94 48.76 -28.68
CA GLY A 56 12.37 48.57 -28.52
C GLY A 56 12.82 48.15 -27.12
N VAL A 57 14.15 48.04 -26.95
CA VAL A 57 14.80 47.57 -25.73
C VAL A 57 14.62 48.59 -24.60
N GLN A 58 14.10 48.12 -23.46
CA GLN A 58 13.82 48.93 -22.27
C GLN A 58 14.87 48.74 -21.17
N ALA A 59 15.53 47.58 -21.15
CA ALA A 59 16.69 47.30 -20.33
C ALA A 59 17.59 46.29 -21.05
N ASP A 60 18.92 46.50 -21.01
CA ASP A 60 19.92 45.63 -21.64
C ASP A 60 21.02 45.34 -20.62
N SER A 61 21.32 44.06 -20.40
CA SER A 61 22.41 43.65 -19.52
C SER A 61 23.81 43.85 -20.12
N GLY A 62 23.90 44.03 -21.44
CA GLY A 62 25.12 43.73 -22.18
C GLY A 62 25.42 42.23 -22.17
N VAL A 63 26.59 41.83 -22.66
CA VAL A 63 27.05 40.44 -22.52
C VAL A 63 27.55 40.25 -21.10
N VAL A 64 26.91 39.36 -20.35
CA VAL A 64 27.27 39.05 -18.96
C VAL A 64 27.72 37.60 -18.84
N ASP A 65 28.52 37.30 -17.82
CA ASP A 65 29.12 35.97 -17.64
C ASP A 65 28.09 34.90 -17.25
N ALA A 66 28.39 33.65 -17.59
CA ALA A 66 27.63 32.49 -17.13
C ALA A 66 27.75 32.29 -15.62
N ASP A 67 26.79 31.58 -15.02
CA ASP A 67 26.83 31.12 -13.62
C ASP A 67 26.90 32.19 -12.52
N VAL A 68 26.95 33.46 -12.87
CA VAL A 68 26.87 34.62 -11.97
C VAL A 68 25.43 35.14 -11.94
N LEU A 69 24.97 35.57 -10.75
CA LEU A 69 23.66 36.19 -10.58
C LEU A 69 23.72 37.64 -11.02
N HIS A 70 22.97 37.96 -12.08
CA HIS A 70 22.84 39.30 -12.63
C HIS A 70 21.47 39.88 -12.29
N SER A 71 21.34 41.21 -12.36
CA SER A 71 20.08 41.90 -12.15
C SER A 71 19.79 42.84 -13.31
N LEU A 72 18.52 42.86 -13.75
CA LEU A 72 18.04 43.72 -14.81
C LEU A 72 16.72 44.37 -14.37
N GLN A 73 16.69 45.70 -14.44
CA GLN A 73 15.58 46.52 -13.96
C GLN A 73 15.01 47.36 -15.10
N LEU A 74 13.68 47.41 -15.20
CA LEU A 74 13.00 48.33 -16.10
C LEU A 74 13.11 49.77 -15.57
N ALA A 75 13.54 50.70 -16.42
CA ALA A 75 13.74 52.10 -16.02
C ALA A 75 12.44 52.86 -15.71
N ARG A 76 11.33 52.44 -16.34
CA ARG A 76 10.00 53.06 -16.24
C ARG A 76 8.91 52.04 -15.91
N ALA A 77 7.76 52.55 -15.48
CA ALA A 77 6.53 51.77 -15.35
C ALA A 77 5.92 51.49 -16.73
N PHE A 78 5.22 50.38 -16.86
CA PHE A 78 4.45 50.00 -18.05
C PHE A 78 2.97 49.83 -17.68
N GLY A 79 2.09 50.07 -18.65
CA GLY A 79 0.64 49.94 -18.47
C GLY A 79 0.16 48.50 -18.53
N GLU A 80 -1.14 48.29 -18.30
CA GLU A 80 -1.78 47.00 -18.56
C GLU A 80 -1.54 46.58 -20.00
N ASN A 81 -1.35 45.27 -20.21
CA ASN A 81 -1.31 44.68 -21.54
C ASN A 81 -0.18 45.21 -22.45
N ASP A 82 0.75 46.02 -21.93
CA ASP A 82 2.00 46.33 -22.60
C ASP A 82 2.81 45.03 -22.74
N PRO A 83 3.07 44.53 -23.96
CA PRO A 83 3.79 43.28 -24.14
C PRO A 83 5.26 43.49 -23.83
N LEU A 84 5.75 42.79 -22.81
CA LEU A 84 7.16 42.72 -22.46
C LEU A 84 7.72 41.36 -22.91
N LYS A 85 8.98 41.35 -23.35
CA LYS A 85 9.68 40.15 -23.80
C LYS A 85 11.04 40.05 -23.14
N ILE A 86 11.36 38.87 -22.62
CA ILE A 86 12.71 38.51 -22.19
C ILE A 86 13.46 37.94 -23.39
N ILE A 87 14.26 38.78 -24.04
CA ILE A 87 15.18 38.34 -25.09
C ILE A 87 16.35 37.62 -24.43
N GLY A 88 16.73 36.47 -24.97
CA GLY A 88 17.74 35.58 -24.37
C GLY A 88 17.20 34.61 -23.32
N ALA A 89 15.87 34.51 -23.15
CA ALA A 89 15.22 33.62 -22.18
C ALA A 89 15.73 32.16 -22.24
N ALA A 90 15.96 31.62 -23.45
CA ALA A 90 16.46 30.26 -23.63
C ALA A 90 17.84 30.00 -23.00
N LYS A 91 18.58 31.04 -22.60
CA LYS A 91 19.89 30.94 -21.93
C LYS A 91 19.81 31.12 -20.41
N ILE A 92 18.65 31.52 -19.89
CA ILE A 92 18.44 31.69 -18.45
C ILE A 92 18.29 30.30 -17.81
N LYS A 93 19.16 30.00 -16.84
CA LYS A 93 19.11 28.76 -16.06
C LYS A 93 18.53 28.94 -14.65
N GLU A 94 18.65 30.13 -14.09
CA GLU A 94 18.02 30.50 -12.83
C GLU A 94 17.31 31.83 -13.05
N LEU A 95 16.03 31.91 -12.67
CA LEU A 95 15.23 33.12 -12.71
C LEU A 95 14.67 33.36 -11.31
N VAL A 96 14.98 34.52 -10.74
CA VAL A 96 14.45 34.99 -9.47
C VAL A 96 13.75 36.31 -9.71
N TRP A 97 12.45 36.34 -9.45
CA TRP A 97 11.65 37.54 -9.65
C TRP A 97 10.49 37.56 -8.64
N HIS A 98 10.75 38.16 -7.47
CA HIS A 98 9.81 38.27 -6.35
C HIS A 98 8.72 39.32 -6.59
N GLU A 99 8.10 39.21 -7.75
CA GLU A 99 7.11 40.11 -8.27
C GLU A 99 5.83 39.31 -8.48
N ASP A 100 4.71 39.87 -8.04
CA ASP A 100 3.41 39.34 -8.39
C ASP A 100 2.72 40.21 -9.43
N ALA A 101 3.19 41.44 -9.73
CA ALA A 101 2.71 42.46 -10.69
C ALA A 101 2.57 42.05 -12.17
N PHE A 102 2.49 40.76 -12.44
CA PHE A 102 2.25 40.23 -13.76
C PHE A 102 0.76 40.09 -14.08
N ALA A 103 0.42 40.27 -15.35
CA ALA A 103 -0.85 39.88 -15.95
C ALA A 103 -0.76 38.45 -16.52
N ILE A 104 -1.82 38.00 -17.17
CA ILE A 104 -1.96 36.63 -17.69
C ILE A 104 -0.97 36.33 -18.83
N GLY A 105 -0.62 35.05 -19.00
CA GLY A 105 0.01 34.57 -20.24
C GLY A 105 1.53 34.68 -20.34
N PHE A 106 2.28 34.52 -19.24
CA PHE A 106 3.74 34.44 -19.34
C PHE A 106 4.15 33.12 -19.99
N ASN A 107 4.92 33.24 -21.08
CA ASN A 107 5.37 32.10 -21.86
C ASN A 107 6.65 31.49 -21.29
N PHE A 108 6.52 30.69 -20.24
CA PHE A 108 7.65 29.96 -19.64
C PHE A 108 8.25 28.90 -20.57
N GLY A 109 7.52 28.45 -21.58
CA GLY A 109 7.98 27.47 -22.56
C GLY A 109 9.22 27.92 -23.33
N LEU A 110 9.53 29.22 -23.36
CA LEU A 110 10.74 29.76 -23.99
C LEU A 110 11.96 29.83 -23.05
N LEU A 111 11.79 29.53 -21.76
CA LEU A 111 12.88 29.39 -20.78
C LEU A 111 13.42 27.96 -20.79
N THR A 112 13.88 27.49 -21.95
CA THR A 112 14.23 26.08 -22.19
C THR A 112 15.44 25.57 -21.40
N SER A 113 16.27 26.46 -20.88
CA SER A 113 17.42 26.12 -20.02
C SER A 113 17.14 26.23 -18.52
N LEU A 114 15.90 26.56 -18.12
CA LEU A 114 15.58 26.89 -16.73
C LEU A 114 15.66 25.67 -15.82
N VAL A 115 16.49 25.79 -14.79
CA VAL A 115 16.71 24.80 -13.73
C VAL A 115 16.05 25.25 -12.42
N LYS A 116 16.10 26.55 -12.11
CA LYS A 116 15.50 27.12 -10.91
C LYS A 116 14.62 28.32 -11.25
N LEU A 117 13.40 28.30 -10.72
CA LEU A 117 12.46 29.40 -10.78
C LEU A 117 11.99 29.78 -9.39
N ASP A 118 12.27 31.00 -8.96
CA ASP A 118 11.73 31.57 -7.73
C ASP A 118 10.93 32.84 -8.04
N MET A 119 9.62 32.74 -7.91
CA MET A 119 8.70 33.87 -8.02
C MET A 119 7.81 33.97 -6.79
N SER A 120 8.35 33.57 -5.64
CA SER A 120 7.69 33.77 -4.35
C SER A 120 7.56 35.25 -4.02
N VAL A 121 6.55 35.59 -3.22
CA VAL A 121 6.33 36.95 -2.73
C VAL A 121 6.09 36.96 -1.22
N GLU A 122 6.43 38.05 -0.54
CA GLU A 122 6.20 38.15 0.91
C GLU A 122 4.71 38.22 1.24
N LYS A 123 3.96 39.00 0.46
CA LYS A 123 2.51 39.18 0.62
C LYS A 123 1.84 39.19 -0.75
N ALA A 124 0.84 38.33 -0.91
CA ALA A 124 0.01 38.30 -2.10
C ALA A 124 -0.75 39.63 -2.27
N SER A 125 -0.76 40.18 -3.47
CA SER A 125 -1.67 41.27 -3.86
C SER A 125 -3.13 40.80 -3.94
N GLY A 126 -4.07 41.69 -3.65
CA GLY A 126 -5.46 41.35 -3.28
C GLY A 126 -6.42 40.88 -4.39
N TYR A 127 -6.08 40.98 -5.68
CA TYR A 127 -6.94 40.47 -6.77
C TYR A 127 -6.19 40.28 -8.08
N ARG A 128 -6.18 39.05 -8.64
CA ARG A 128 -5.73 38.79 -10.02
C ARG A 128 -6.45 37.59 -10.64
N ASN A 129 -7.16 37.84 -11.73
CA ASN A 129 -7.81 36.79 -12.51
C ASN A 129 -6.84 36.22 -13.57
N GLY A 130 -6.87 34.91 -13.78
CA GLY A 130 -6.12 34.19 -14.81
C GLY A 130 -4.80 33.52 -14.38
N SER A 131 -4.14 32.88 -15.34
CA SER A 131 -2.95 32.03 -15.16
C SER A 131 -1.70 32.70 -15.72
N PHE A 132 -0.62 32.67 -14.97
CA PHE A 132 0.67 33.19 -15.41
C PHE A 132 1.53 32.12 -16.08
N MET A 133 1.39 30.84 -15.70
CA MET A 133 2.19 29.75 -16.28
C MET A 133 1.51 29.15 -17.53
N ALA A 134 1.13 29.96 -18.51
CA ALA A 134 0.33 29.53 -19.66
C ALA A 134 1.04 28.55 -20.63
N SER A 135 2.33 28.29 -20.43
CA SER A 135 3.06 27.23 -21.14
C SER A 135 4.24 26.77 -20.31
N THR A 136 4.14 25.60 -19.69
CA THR A 136 5.25 25.01 -18.89
C THR A 136 6.00 23.92 -19.62
N ASN A 137 5.50 23.44 -20.76
CA ASN A 137 6.02 22.27 -21.50
C ASN A 137 7.49 22.41 -21.90
N GLY A 138 7.99 23.63 -22.11
CA GLY A 138 9.39 23.88 -22.47
C GLY A 138 10.37 23.86 -21.29
N MET A 139 9.90 23.90 -20.03
CA MET A 139 10.74 23.90 -18.84
C MET A 139 11.19 22.47 -18.45
N LEU A 140 11.75 21.72 -19.39
CA LEU A 140 12.11 20.30 -19.20
C LEU A 140 13.29 20.09 -18.23
N LEU A 141 14.08 21.14 -17.97
CA LEU A 141 15.24 21.10 -17.08
C LEU A 141 14.94 21.58 -15.65
N LEU A 142 13.69 21.95 -15.36
CA LEU A 142 13.32 22.54 -14.08
C LEU A 142 13.49 21.53 -12.94
N GLU A 143 14.28 21.91 -11.93
CA GLU A 143 14.54 21.15 -10.72
C GLU A 143 13.95 21.81 -9.47
N GLU A 144 13.90 23.15 -9.42
CA GLU A 144 13.39 23.89 -8.25
C GLU A 144 12.36 24.93 -8.69
N LEU A 145 11.15 24.85 -8.12
CA LEU A 145 10.07 25.80 -8.32
C LEU A 145 9.57 26.34 -6.98
N ASN A 146 9.73 27.63 -6.76
CA ASN A 146 9.18 28.33 -5.61
C ASN A 146 8.22 29.42 -6.08
N MET A 147 6.95 29.27 -5.73
CA MET A 147 5.88 30.21 -6.04
C MET A 147 5.10 30.60 -4.78
N ARG A 148 5.75 30.47 -3.61
CA ARG A 148 5.10 30.74 -2.32
C ARG A 148 4.42 32.11 -2.29
N ASN A 149 3.18 32.12 -1.80
CA ASN A 149 2.27 33.26 -1.72
C ASN A 149 1.92 33.91 -3.07
N ASN A 150 2.32 33.35 -4.20
CA ASN A 150 2.02 33.91 -5.51
C ASN A 150 0.69 33.33 -6.03
N LEU A 151 -0.40 34.10 -5.95
CA LEU A 151 -1.74 33.66 -6.36
C LEU A 151 -1.87 33.41 -7.88
N LEU A 152 -0.85 33.76 -8.67
CA LEU A 152 -0.77 33.45 -10.10
C LEU A 152 -0.10 32.11 -10.42
N ALA A 153 0.34 31.35 -9.40
CA ALA A 153 1.09 30.09 -9.50
C ALA A 153 0.28 28.89 -10.04
N ARG A 154 -0.41 29.07 -11.16
CA ARG A 154 -1.29 28.09 -11.81
C ARG A 154 -1.00 28.09 -13.30
N ASN A 155 -1.26 26.95 -13.95
CA ASN A 155 -1.28 26.83 -15.40
C ASN A 155 -2.66 26.39 -15.85
N GLY A 156 -3.06 26.81 -17.04
CA GLY A 156 -4.40 26.61 -17.54
C GLY A 156 -4.36 26.21 -18.99
N ASP A 157 -4.45 24.90 -19.25
CA ASP A 157 -4.63 24.39 -20.61
C ASP A 157 -6.12 24.20 -20.95
N ASN A 158 -7.02 24.23 -19.97
CA ASN A 158 -8.42 23.78 -20.12
C ASN A 158 -9.49 24.54 -19.29
N GLY A 159 -9.26 25.80 -18.91
CA GLY A 159 -10.26 26.60 -18.18
C GLY A 159 -10.42 26.29 -16.69
N ASN A 160 -9.65 25.35 -16.13
CA ASN A 160 -9.58 25.12 -14.68
C ASN A 160 -8.52 26.05 -14.04
N VAL A 161 -8.97 27.08 -13.34
CA VAL A 161 -8.13 28.18 -12.80
C VAL A 161 -7.52 27.89 -11.43
N THR A 162 -7.50 26.65 -10.95
CA THR A 162 -6.95 26.31 -9.61
C THR A 162 -5.96 25.14 -9.61
N THR A 163 -5.52 24.69 -10.79
CA THR A 163 -4.57 23.58 -10.92
C THR A 163 -3.19 24.06 -11.36
N LEU A 164 -2.15 23.37 -10.89
CA LEU A 164 -0.79 23.48 -11.41
C LEU A 164 -0.33 22.11 -11.95
N ASP A 165 -0.25 21.98 -13.26
CA ASP A 165 0.17 20.78 -13.97
C ASP A 165 1.66 20.83 -14.33
N LEU A 166 2.47 20.07 -13.60
CA LEU A 166 3.91 19.89 -13.81
C LEU A 166 4.23 18.48 -14.32
N SER A 167 3.29 17.84 -15.03
CA SER A 167 3.46 16.47 -15.52
C SER A 167 4.58 16.30 -16.55
N TRP A 168 5.08 17.38 -17.13
CA TRP A 168 6.23 17.38 -18.04
C TRP A 168 7.58 17.66 -17.33
N GLN A 169 7.56 18.07 -16.06
CA GLN A 169 8.75 18.39 -15.27
C GLN A 169 9.33 17.15 -14.59
N GLY A 170 9.80 16.19 -15.39
CA GLY A 170 10.38 14.93 -14.89
C GLY A 170 11.65 15.07 -14.04
N ARG A 171 12.26 16.26 -13.97
CA ARG A 171 13.46 16.55 -13.17
C ARG A 171 13.18 17.31 -11.87
N LEU A 172 11.92 17.64 -11.59
CA LEU A 172 11.56 18.44 -10.42
C LEU A 172 12.00 17.76 -9.12
N LYS A 173 12.74 18.49 -8.29
CA LYS A 173 13.26 18.07 -6.99
C LYS A 173 12.57 18.81 -5.84
N LYS A 174 12.28 20.10 -6.01
CA LYS A 174 11.68 20.94 -4.96
C LYS A 174 10.52 21.76 -5.51
N LEU A 175 9.40 21.74 -4.80
CA LEU A 175 8.23 22.55 -5.08
C LEU A 175 7.76 23.23 -3.79
N ASP A 176 7.66 24.56 -3.79
CA ASP A 176 6.95 25.31 -2.74
C ASP A 176 5.88 26.21 -3.35
N VAL A 177 4.62 25.85 -3.09
CA VAL A 177 3.42 26.55 -3.55
C VAL A 177 2.50 26.90 -2.38
N ARG A 178 3.05 26.98 -1.17
CA ARG A 178 2.31 27.40 0.02
C ARG A 178 1.77 28.82 -0.12
N GLY A 179 0.67 29.12 0.56
CA GLY A 179 -0.01 30.43 0.47
C GLY A 179 -0.55 30.79 -0.92
N THR A 180 -0.56 29.84 -1.87
CA THR A 180 -1.25 30.00 -3.17
C THR A 180 -2.70 29.54 -3.05
N GLY A 181 -3.52 29.82 -4.07
CA GLY A 181 -4.92 29.36 -4.15
C GLY A 181 -5.11 28.05 -4.92
N LEU A 182 -4.07 27.21 -5.01
CA LEU A 182 -4.15 25.94 -5.74
C LEU A 182 -5.00 24.93 -4.98
N THR A 183 -5.91 24.27 -5.70
CA THR A 183 -6.69 23.14 -5.17
C THR A 183 -6.12 21.79 -5.61
N ARG A 184 -5.27 21.79 -6.63
CA ARG A 184 -4.62 20.57 -7.16
C ARG A 184 -3.25 20.86 -7.76
N VAL A 185 -2.30 19.96 -7.50
CA VAL A 185 -1.00 19.92 -8.17
C VAL A 185 -0.85 18.56 -8.85
N LYS A 186 -0.42 18.56 -10.11
CA LYS A 186 -0.12 17.34 -10.86
C LYS A 186 1.38 17.30 -11.12
N LEU A 187 2.04 16.21 -10.74
CA LEU A 187 3.48 16.02 -10.87
C LEU A 187 3.79 14.98 -11.94
N ALA A 188 5.00 15.01 -12.49
CA ALA A 188 5.46 13.99 -13.41
C ALA A 188 5.69 12.66 -12.68
N THR A 189 5.21 11.57 -13.26
CA THR A 189 5.46 10.20 -12.78
C THR A 189 6.97 9.95 -12.69
N GLY A 190 7.45 9.50 -11.53
CA GLY A 190 8.86 9.20 -11.30
C GLY A 190 9.76 10.43 -11.05
N ALA A 191 9.19 11.64 -10.92
CA ALA A 191 9.97 12.83 -10.62
C ALA A 191 10.76 12.66 -9.30
N PRO A 192 12.04 13.08 -9.24
CA PRO A 192 12.90 12.92 -8.08
C PRO A 192 12.63 13.95 -6.97
N VAL A 193 11.34 14.21 -6.67
CA VAL A 193 10.90 15.20 -5.69
C VAL A 193 11.37 14.78 -4.30
N VAL A 194 12.11 15.65 -3.63
CA VAL A 194 12.58 15.49 -2.24
C VAL A 194 11.92 16.48 -1.29
N GLN A 195 11.31 17.55 -1.82
CA GLN A 195 10.58 18.54 -1.05
C GLN A 195 9.32 18.97 -1.82
N LEU A 196 8.16 18.81 -1.17
CA LEU A 196 6.85 19.14 -1.69
C LEU A 196 6.07 19.92 -0.63
N CYS A 197 5.99 21.23 -0.78
CA CYS A 197 5.26 22.12 0.12
C CYS A 197 3.96 22.60 -0.55
N LEU A 198 2.82 22.16 -0.03
CA LEU A 198 1.49 22.39 -0.59
C LEU A 198 0.64 23.34 0.27
N PRO A 199 -0.24 24.15 -0.34
CA PRO A 199 -1.07 25.12 0.38
C PRO A 199 -2.23 24.44 1.13
N GLU A 200 -2.82 25.16 2.08
CA GLU A 200 -4.00 24.71 2.85
C GLU A 200 -5.27 24.56 1.99
N THR A 201 -5.27 25.15 0.79
CA THR A 201 -6.38 25.12 -0.17
C THR A 201 -6.44 23.86 -1.00
N ILE A 202 -5.49 22.92 -0.86
CA ILE A 202 -5.51 21.65 -1.59
C ILE A 202 -6.79 20.87 -1.27
N GLU A 203 -7.51 20.50 -2.34
CA GLU A 203 -8.69 19.64 -2.28
C GLU A 203 -8.39 18.24 -2.79
N GLU A 204 -7.47 18.11 -3.75
CA GLU A 204 -7.07 16.85 -4.37
C GLU A 204 -5.58 16.59 -4.09
N LEU A 205 -5.31 15.77 -3.07
CA LEU A 205 -3.95 15.37 -2.66
C LEU A 205 -3.55 14.09 -3.37
N PHE A 206 -2.87 14.22 -4.51
CA PHE A 206 -2.41 13.08 -5.30
C PHE A 206 -0.89 12.91 -5.16
N LEU A 207 -0.49 11.80 -4.53
CA LEU A 207 0.89 11.40 -4.28
C LEU A 207 1.13 10.08 -5.02
N GLU A 208 1.53 10.19 -6.28
CA GLU A 208 1.63 9.05 -7.18
C GLU A 208 3.05 9.00 -7.78
N TYR A 209 3.75 7.88 -7.54
CA TYR A 209 5.07 7.57 -8.11
C TYR A 209 6.15 8.63 -7.83
N LEU A 210 6.30 9.01 -6.56
CA LEU A 210 7.34 9.94 -6.09
C LEU A 210 8.40 9.17 -5.29
N PRO A 211 9.36 8.49 -5.96
CA PRO A 211 10.23 7.50 -5.33
C PRO A 211 11.22 8.08 -4.31
N ARG A 212 11.48 9.39 -4.35
CA ARG A 212 12.44 10.08 -3.48
C ARG A 212 11.79 10.96 -2.41
N LEU A 213 10.46 11.05 -2.40
CA LEU A 213 9.75 11.88 -1.43
C LEU A 213 9.65 11.11 -0.11
N ALA A 214 10.27 11.66 0.93
CA ALA A 214 10.15 11.19 2.30
C ALA A 214 9.13 12.03 3.09
N GLU A 215 8.63 11.51 4.20
CA GLU A 215 7.69 12.23 5.08
C GLU A 215 8.20 13.64 5.47
N SER A 216 9.49 13.77 5.81
CA SER A 216 10.10 15.06 6.16
C SER A 216 10.11 16.07 5.01
N GLY A 217 9.98 15.60 3.77
CA GLY A 217 9.91 16.41 2.57
C GLY A 217 8.49 16.84 2.19
N LEU A 218 7.47 16.18 2.73
CA LEU A 218 6.06 16.52 2.47
C LEU A 218 5.56 17.50 3.53
N VAL A 219 5.32 18.75 3.12
CA VAL A 219 4.81 19.81 3.98
C VAL A 219 3.44 20.25 3.50
N LEU A 220 2.41 20.06 4.32
CA LEU A 220 1.05 20.50 4.06
C LEU A 220 0.72 21.64 5.03
N ASP A 221 0.36 22.82 4.52
CA ASP A 221 -0.12 23.92 5.38
C ASP A 221 -1.42 23.55 6.10
N GLY A 222 -2.22 22.67 5.50
CA GLY A 222 -3.43 22.13 6.12
C GLY A 222 -3.96 20.91 5.37
N ILE A 223 -4.77 20.10 6.05
CA ILE A 223 -5.45 18.93 5.48
C ILE A 223 -6.98 19.08 5.42
N GLY A 224 -7.53 20.16 6.01
CA GLY A 224 -8.96 20.29 6.24
C GLY A 224 -9.80 20.44 4.96
N ASN A 225 -9.17 20.86 3.86
CA ASN A 225 -9.85 20.98 2.56
C ASN A 225 -9.71 19.74 1.67
N VAL A 226 -8.89 18.76 2.06
CA VAL A 226 -8.67 17.56 1.25
C VAL A 226 -9.96 16.75 1.18
N ARG A 227 -10.53 16.67 -0.03
CA ARG A 227 -11.71 15.87 -0.38
C ARG A 227 -11.30 14.58 -1.07
N GLY A 228 -10.21 14.64 -1.81
CA GLY A 228 -9.70 13.56 -2.63
C GLY A 228 -8.26 13.19 -2.28
N TYR A 229 -8.01 11.90 -2.10
CA TYR A 229 -6.67 11.39 -1.80
C TYR A 229 -6.28 10.26 -2.76
N ARG A 230 -5.10 10.32 -3.37
CA ARG A 230 -4.56 9.19 -4.13
C ARG A 230 -3.15 8.93 -3.69
N PHE A 231 -2.84 7.68 -3.42
CA PHE A 231 -1.52 7.28 -2.97
C PHE A 231 -1.08 6.01 -3.66
N MET A 232 0.05 6.09 -4.36
CA MET A 232 0.66 4.97 -5.06
C MET A 232 2.15 5.21 -5.25
N GLY A 233 2.98 4.19 -5.06
CA GLY A 233 4.39 4.25 -5.45
C GLY A 233 5.24 5.32 -4.77
N CYS A 234 5.00 5.63 -3.49
CA CYS A 234 5.77 6.58 -2.69
C CYS A 234 6.40 5.87 -1.46
N PRO A 235 7.54 5.17 -1.61
CA PRO A 235 8.09 4.28 -0.57
C PRO A 235 8.59 5.00 0.69
N GLY A 236 8.83 6.31 0.62
CA GLY A 236 9.30 7.12 1.75
C GLY A 236 8.18 7.73 2.61
N ILE A 237 6.91 7.42 2.33
CA ILE A 237 5.74 7.95 3.05
C ILE A 237 4.84 6.77 3.45
N ASP A 238 4.32 6.78 4.68
CA ASP A 238 3.21 5.90 5.06
C ASP A 238 1.88 6.47 4.54
N GLY A 239 1.44 5.96 3.39
CA GLY A 239 0.19 6.38 2.76
C GLY A 239 -1.07 6.01 3.55
N PHE A 240 -1.03 4.93 4.34
CA PHE A 240 -2.14 4.49 5.17
C PHE A 240 -2.27 5.39 6.41
N ALA A 241 -1.16 5.75 7.05
CA ALA A 241 -1.17 6.72 8.16
C ALA A 241 -1.72 8.09 7.73
N MET A 242 -1.44 8.55 6.51
CA MET A 242 -2.05 9.77 5.97
C MET A 242 -3.56 9.62 5.75
N LEU A 243 -4.02 8.49 5.20
CA LEU A 243 -5.45 8.20 5.06
C LEU A 243 -6.15 8.22 6.42
N GLU A 244 -5.57 7.61 7.44
CA GLU A 244 -6.07 7.63 8.82
C GLU A 244 -6.18 9.06 9.36
N ARG A 245 -5.16 9.91 9.15
CA ARG A 245 -5.20 11.32 9.56
C ARG A 245 -6.34 12.09 8.88
N LEU A 246 -6.55 11.87 7.58
CA LEU A 246 -7.63 12.49 6.81
C LEU A 246 -9.01 12.00 7.28
N HIS A 247 -9.13 10.70 7.56
CA HIS A 247 -10.34 10.09 8.10
C HIS A 247 -10.68 10.66 9.49
N GLN A 248 -9.71 10.75 10.40
CA GLN A 248 -9.92 11.33 11.73
C GLN A 248 -10.31 12.83 11.66
N ALA A 249 -9.70 13.59 10.74
CA ALA A 249 -10.09 14.97 10.50
C ALA A 249 -11.53 15.08 9.98
N LYS A 250 -12.03 14.11 9.20
CA LYS A 250 -13.45 14.10 8.83
C LYS A 250 -14.35 13.82 10.03
N LEU A 251 -14.02 12.80 10.84
CA LEU A 251 -14.83 12.40 12.00
C LEU A 251 -14.98 13.53 13.03
N ASN A 252 -13.94 14.33 13.24
CA ASN A 252 -13.97 15.45 14.19
C ASN A 252 -14.52 16.76 13.58
N GLY A 253 -14.94 16.75 12.31
CA GLY A 253 -15.49 17.91 11.60
C GLY A 253 -14.46 18.92 11.07
N SER A 254 -13.16 18.66 11.19
CA SER A 254 -12.09 19.55 10.70
C SER A 254 -11.59 19.22 9.29
N GLY A 255 -12.18 18.22 8.63
CA GLY A 255 -11.76 17.67 7.34
C GLY A 255 -12.93 17.28 6.44
N LYS A 256 -12.64 17.08 5.14
CA LYS A 256 -13.65 16.91 4.09
C LYS A 256 -13.46 15.67 3.22
N LEU A 257 -12.70 14.67 3.68
CA LEU A 257 -12.38 13.48 2.88
C LEU A 257 -13.67 12.82 2.35
N GLU A 258 -13.80 12.68 1.04
CA GLU A 258 -14.96 12.08 0.39
C GLU A 258 -14.58 10.83 -0.40
N ARG A 259 -13.34 10.79 -0.89
CA ARG A 259 -12.88 9.76 -1.82
C ARG A 259 -11.39 9.51 -1.66
N PHE A 260 -10.97 8.26 -1.90
CA PHE A 260 -9.55 7.94 -1.92
C PHE A 260 -9.22 6.80 -2.88
N VAL A 261 -7.92 6.59 -3.13
CA VAL A 261 -7.33 5.37 -3.72
C VAL A 261 -6.08 5.03 -2.94
N LEU A 262 -5.99 3.81 -2.42
CA LEU A 262 -4.85 3.31 -1.66
C LEU A 262 -4.68 1.80 -1.86
N ASP A 263 -3.48 1.37 -2.25
CA ASP A 263 -3.09 -0.04 -2.27
C ASP A 263 -2.70 -0.49 -0.85
N ILE A 264 -3.24 -1.63 -0.42
CA ILE A 264 -2.92 -2.28 0.85
C ILE A 264 -2.50 -3.74 0.62
N ASP A 265 -1.61 -4.23 1.48
CA ASP A 265 -1.26 -5.66 1.61
C ASP A 265 -1.11 -5.95 3.10
N MET A 266 -2.20 -6.35 3.75
CA MET A 266 -2.23 -6.48 5.21
C MET A 266 -3.23 -7.53 5.72
N GLU A 267 -3.20 -7.75 7.03
CA GLU A 267 -4.16 -8.57 7.78
C GLU A 267 -5.08 -7.68 8.62
N ASP A 268 -6.38 -8.01 8.69
CA ASP A 268 -7.37 -7.30 9.51
C ASP A 268 -8.53 -8.23 9.90
N ASP A 269 -9.31 -7.88 10.92
CA ASP A 269 -10.50 -8.64 11.32
C ASP A 269 -11.76 -8.33 10.49
N GLY A 270 -11.64 -7.44 9.49
CA GLY A 270 -12.72 -7.01 8.60
C GLY A 270 -13.29 -5.63 8.96
N ARG A 271 -12.96 -5.07 10.13
CA ARG A 271 -13.43 -3.73 10.53
C ARG A 271 -12.96 -2.63 9.60
N LEU A 272 -11.79 -2.79 8.99
CA LEU A 272 -11.24 -1.84 8.02
C LEU A 272 -12.16 -1.67 6.80
N LEU A 273 -12.81 -2.75 6.34
CA LEU A 273 -13.75 -2.71 5.22
C LEU A 273 -14.99 -1.87 5.54
N GLY A 274 -15.54 -2.01 6.75
CA GLY A 274 -16.66 -1.20 7.22
C GLY A 274 -16.27 0.27 7.42
N LYS A 275 -15.09 0.52 8.00
CA LYS A 275 -14.58 1.86 8.29
C LYS A 275 -14.48 2.76 7.06
N TYR A 276 -14.09 2.18 5.93
CA TYR A 276 -13.89 2.91 4.68
C TYR A 276 -15.00 2.70 3.63
N TYR A 277 -16.09 2.02 4.01
CA TYR A 277 -17.15 1.62 3.10
C TYR A 277 -17.78 2.80 2.36
N ASP A 278 -18.13 3.86 3.08
CA ASP A 278 -18.91 5.00 2.55
C ASP A 278 -18.10 6.02 1.76
N TYR A 279 -16.78 5.83 1.62
CA TYR A 279 -15.96 6.71 0.79
C TYR A 279 -16.08 6.32 -0.68
N GLY A 280 -16.03 7.31 -1.57
CA GLY A 280 -15.90 7.09 -3.01
C GLY A 280 -14.46 6.77 -3.42
N THR A 281 -14.27 6.55 -4.71
CA THR A 281 -12.99 6.33 -5.36
C THR A 281 -12.92 7.10 -6.68
N TYR A 282 -11.97 6.73 -7.53
CA TYR A 282 -11.85 7.24 -8.88
C TYR A 282 -11.77 6.11 -9.90
N THR A 283 -12.31 6.34 -11.09
CA THR A 283 -12.14 5.45 -12.23
C THR A 283 -10.69 5.45 -12.72
N SER A 284 -10.33 4.51 -13.59
CA SER A 284 -9.02 4.47 -14.27
C SER A 284 -8.72 5.73 -15.10
N THR A 285 -9.75 6.38 -15.63
CA THR A 285 -9.64 7.67 -16.35
C THR A 285 -9.54 8.88 -15.41
N GLY A 286 -9.69 8.64 -14.11
CA GLY A 286 -9.60 9.63 -13.06
C GLY A 286 -10.90 10.39 -12.77
N ALA A 287 -12.04 9.95 -13.31
CA ALA A 287 -13.36 10.48 -12.96
C ALA A 287 -13.77 10.02 -11.56
N ILE A 288 -14.68 10.76 -10.91
CA ILE A 288 -15.21 10.39 -9.60
C ILE A 288 -16.11 9.16 -9.72
N ASP A 289 -15.93 8.20 -8.83
CA ASP A 289 -16.78 7.02 -8.70
C ASP A 289 -17.26 6.89 -7.25
N ASN A 290 -18.55 7.12 -7.01
CA ASN A 290 -19.14 6.98 -5.68
C ASN A 290 -19.78 5.59 -5.45
N ARG A 291 -19.82 4.73 -6.48
CA ARG A 291 -20.36 3.37 -6.37
C ARG A 291 -19.34 2.41 -5.75
N HIS A 292 -18.05 2.64 -5.97
CA HIS A 292 -16.98 1.84 -5.38
C HIS A 292 -16.18 2.66 -4.36
N SER A 293 -15.42 1.96 -3.50
CA SER A 293 -14.53 2.58 -2.52
C SER A 293 -13.04 2.35 -2.87
N GLY A 294 -12.16 3.02 -2.15
CA GLY A 294 -10.79 3.31 -2.54
C GLY A 294 -9.72 2.28 -2.21
N LEU A 295 -10.05 1.22 -1.49
CA LEU A 295 -9.07 0.19 -1.12
C LEU A 295 -8.79 -0.74 -2.30
N ARG A 296 -7.51 -1.04 -2.51
CA ARG A 296 -7.00 -1.92 -3.55
C ARG A 296 -5.93 -2.86 -2.99
N GLY A 297 -5.57 -3.90 -3.75
CA GLY A 297 -4.51 -4.83 -3.35
C GLY A 297 -5.07 -6.07 -2.68
N ARG A 298 -4.57 -6.44 -1.49
CA ARG A 298 -4.93 -7.70 -0.80
C ARG A 298 -5.15 -7.50 0.69
N LEU A 299 -6.32 -7.93 1.17
CA LEU A 299 -6.67 -7.98 2.60
C LEU A 299 -6.88 -9.43 3.02
N ARG A 300 -6.07 -9.92 3.95
CA ARG A 300 -6.22 -11.25 4.56
C ARG A 300 -7.02 -11.12 5.85
N LEU A 301 -8.19 -11.72 5.89
CA LEU A 301 -9.04 -11.68 7.07
C LEU A 301 -8.50 -12.62 8.15
N THR A 302 -8.44 -12.15 9.39
CA THR A 302 -8.05 -12.97 10.54
C THR A 302 -9.21 -13.76 11.14
N LYS A 303 -10.45 -13.41 10.75
CA LYS A 303 -11.70 -14.07 11.15
C LYS A 303 -12.53 -14.32 9.91
N TYR A 304 -13.27 -15.42 9.90
CA TYR A 304 -14.13 -15.72 8.78
C TYR A 304 -15.30 -14.73 8.71
N MET A 305 -15.50 -14.14 7.54
CA MET A 305 -16.64 -13.26 7.25
C MET A 305 -17.72 -14.06 6.52
N GLU A 306 -18.99 -13.87 6.84
CA GLU A 306 -20.05 -14.58 6.13
C GLU A 306 -20.04 -14.26 4.62
N ASP A 307 -20.32 -15.26 3.78
CA ASP A 307 -20.12 -15.17 2.33
C ASP A 307 -20.92 -14.01 1.70
N GLU A 308 -22.15 -13.79 2.16
CA GLU A 308 -23.01 -12.68 1.71
C GLU A 308 -22.41 -11.31 2.03
N GLU A 309 -21.78 -11.18 3.21
CA GLU A 309 -21.11 -9.94 3.60
C GLU A 309 -19.80 -9.75 2.82
N ALA A 310 -19.03 -10.83 2.63
CA ALA A 310 -17.83 -10.80 1.82
C ALA A 310 -18.14 -10.40 0.36
N ASP A 311 -19.22 -10.93 -0.23
CA ASP A 311 -19.68 -10.57 -1.57
C ASP A 311 -20.09 -9.11 -1.68
N ARG A 312 -20.78 -8.56 -0.67
CA ARG A 312 -21.10 -7.13 -0.60
C ARG A 312 -19.82 -6.28 -0.61
N TYR A 313 -18.80 -6.66 0.15
CA TYR A 313 -17.53 -5.94 0.14
C TYR A 313 -16.76 -6.13 -1.16
N ARG A 314 -16.78 -7.31 -1.79
CA ARG A 314 -16.17 -7.53 -3.13
C ARG A 314 -16.82 -6.64 -4.20
N GLU A 315 -18.14 -6.44 -4.14
CA GLU A 315 -18.80 -5.49 -5.05
C GLU A 315 -18.36 -4.06 -4.76
N ARG A 316 -18.25 -3.67 -3.47
CA ARG A 316 -17.84 -2.32 -3.09
C ARG A 316 -16.36 -2.02 -3.39
N TYR A 317 -15.50 -3.03 -3.29
CA TYR A 317 -14.04 -2.94 -3.46
C TYR A 317 -13.58 -3.86 -4.61
N PRO A 318 -13.89 -3.53 -5.87
CA PRO A 318 -13.64 -4.43 -7.01
C PRO A 318 -12.15 -4.69 -7.28
N GLU A 319 -11.26 -3.83 -6.77
CA GLU A 319 -9.81 -3.92 -6.93
C GLU A 319 -9.10 -4.42 -5.66
N LEU A 320 -9.85 -4.85 -4.64
CA LEU A 320 -9.32 -5.44 -3.40
C LEU A 320 -9.62 -6.93 -3.36
N GLU A 321 -8.57 -7.74 -3.26
CA GLU A 321 -8.68 -9.17 -2.99
C GLU A 321 -8.92 -9.40 -1.50
N ILE A 322 -10.15 -9.78 -1.15
CA ILE A 322 -10.53 -10.16 0.23
C ILE A 322 -10.34 -11.67 0.38
N VAL A 323 -9.31 -12.06 1.12
CA VAL A 323 -8.92 -13.46 1.37
C VAL A 323 -9.47 -13.92 2.72
N GLN A 324 -10.36 -14.90 2.70
CA GLN A 324 -10.90 -15.54 3.90
C GLN A 324 -9.81 -16.36 4.62
N PRO A 325 -9.92 -16.61 5.93
CA PRO A 325 -9.09 -17.60 6.61
C PRO A 325 -9.19 -18.97 5.91
N ALA A 326 -8.08 -19.70 5.83
CA ALA A 326 -8.05 -21.01 5.16
C ALA A 326 -8.62 -22.16 6.02
N TYR A 327 -8.94 -21.88 7.28
CA TYR A 327 -9.50 -22.82 8.24
C TYR A 327 -10.25 -22.07 9.34
N SER A 328 -11.21 -22.75 9.97
CA SER A 328 -11.91 -22.29 11.17
C SER A 328 -11.31 -22.92 12.41
N ILE A 329 -11.34 -22.20 13.53
CA ILE A 329 -10.75 -22.63 14.79
C ILE A 329 -11.83 -22.90 15.83
N ILE A 330 -11.70 -24.01 16.56
CA ILE A 330 -12.44 -24.29 17.78
C ILE A 330 -11.46 -24.30 18.95
N GLU A 331 -11.73 -23.53 20.01
CA GLU A 331 -10.90 -23.40 21.21
C GLU A 331 -11.56 -24.14 22.40
N SER A 332 -10.76 -24.87 23.17
CA SER A 332 -11.12 -25.41 24.48
C SER A 332 -10.02 -25.15 25.51
N ASP A 333 -10.39 -24.99 26.78
CA ASP A 333 -9.47 -24.70 27.90
C ASP A 333 -9.10 -25.96 28.71
N GLU A 334 -7.86 -26.42 28.65
CA GLU A 334 -7.45 -27.65 29.35
C GLU A 334 -7.53 -27.53 30.89
N SER A 335 -7.52 -26.32 31.44
CA SER A 335 -7.64 -26.10 32.89
C SER A 335 -9.07 -26.29 33.42
N VAL A 336 -10.07 -26.34 32.53
CA VAL A 336 -11.48 -26.42 32.89
C VAL A 336 -12.02 -27.83 32.63
N PRO A 337 -12.33 -28.61 33.68
CA PRO A 337 -12.86 -29.97 33.55
C PRO A 337 -14.38 -29.95 33.28
N ASP A 338 -14.79 -29.31 32.19
CA ASP A 338 -16.18 -29.23 31.74
C ASP A 338 -16.27 -29.69 30.28
N ASP A 339 -17.13 -30.66 30.00
CA ASP A 339 -17.33 -31.21 28.66
C ASP A 339 -17.93 -30.18 27.68
N ALA A 340 -18.56 -29.12 28.20
CA ALA A 340 -19.13 -28.03 27.39
C ALA A 340 -18.13 -26.92 27.04
N ASN A 341 -16.87 -27.06 27.43
CA ASN A 341 -15.80 -26.07 27.27
C ASN A 341 -15.31 -25.97 25.81
N ILE A 342 -16.17 -25.45 24.95
CA ILE A 342 -15.92 -25.28 23.52
C ILE A 342 -16.33 -23.86 23.13
N SER A 343 -15.44 -23.16 22.42
CA SER A 343 -15.64 -21.78 21.98
C SER A 343 -15.22 -21.61 20.52
N ASN A 344 -15.89 -20.71 19.81
CA ASN A 344 -15.58 -20.30 18.45
C ASN A 344 -15.00 -18.87 18.48
N PRO A 345 -13.69 -18.70 18.29
CA PRO A 345 -13.06 -17.37 18.27
C PRO A 345 -13.45 -16.51 17.06
N ASP A 346 -13.87 -17.13 15.94
CA ASP A 346 -14.18 -16.41 14.70
C ASP A 346 -15.44 -15.55 14.87
N ASN A 347 -16.48 -16.11 15.51
CA ASN A 347 -17.75 -15.41 15.75
C ASN A 347 -18.04 -15.08 17.22
N GLU A 348 -17.06 -15.29 18.11
CA GLU A 348 -17.14 -14.96 19.54
C GLU A 348 -18.29 -15.67 20.27
N THR A 349 -18.47 -16.97 19.99
CA THR A 349 -19.51 -17.78 20.63
C THR A 349 -19.00 -18.96 21.45
N GLY A 350 -19.81 -19.45 22.39
CA GLY A 350 -19.49 -20.61 23.23
C GLY A 350 -18.97 -20.24 24.62
N TYR A 351 -18.35 -21.23 25.28
CA TYR A 351 -18.08 -21.23 26.72
C TYR A 351 -17.34 -19.98 27.21
N LYS A 352 -16.24 -19.62 26.54
CA LYS A 352 -15.39 -18.45 26.84
C LYS A 352 -16.15 -17.13 26.80
N TYR A 353 -17.19 -17.04 25.97
CA TYR A 353 -17.96 -15.83 25.74
C TYR A 353 -19.28 -15.82 26.52
N GLY A 354 -19.58 -16.87 27.28
CA GLY A 354 -20.78 -16.97 28.11
C GLY A 354 -22.08 -17.05 27.31
N ASN A 355 -22.03 -17.53 26.06
CA ASN A 355 -23.19 -17.64 25.18
C ASN A 355 -23.24 -19.01 24.46
N ALA A 356 -24.33 -19.28 23.74
CA ALA A 356 -24.48 -20.54 23.02
C ALA A 356 -23.49 -20.62 21.85
N TYR A 357 -22.77 -21.74 21.74
CA TYR A 357 -21.85 -21.99 20.63
C TYR A 357 -22.58 -22.01 19.28
N VAL A 358 -22.03 -21.28 18.31
CA VAL A 358 -22.52 -21.24 16.94
C VAL A 358 -21.39 -21.63 15.99
N MET A 359 -21.65 -22.63 15.15
CA MET A 359 -20.73 -23.03 14.09
C MET A 359 -20.77 -22.00 12.96
N ASN A 360 -19.63 -21.70 12.35
CA ASN A 360 -19.55 -20.89 11.14
C ASN A 360 -18.62 -21.54 10.10
N ALA A 361 -18.55 -20.92 8.92
CA ALA A 361 -17.44 -21.09 8.00
C ALA A 361 -17.15 -22.56 7.59
N HIS A 362 -15.89 -22.98 7.67
CA HIS A 362 -15.46 -24.31 7.26
C HIS A 362 -16.13 -25.43 8.04
N VAL A 363 -16.42 -25.24 9.33
CA VAL A 363 -17.12 -26.25 10.14
C VAL A 363 -18.54 -26.47 9.61
N VAL A 364 -19.27 -25.39 9.30
CA VAL A 364 -20.60 -25.48 8.70
C VAL A 364 -20.53 -26.14 7.32
N ALA A 365 -19.56 -25.78 6.49
CA ALA A 365 -19.38 -26.35 5.15
C ALA A 365 -19.07 -27.86 5.19
N ILE A 366 -18.30 -28.32 6.18
CA ILE A 366 -18.03 -29.75 6.41
C ILE A 366 -19.30 -30.47 6.85
N LEU A 367 -20.00 -29.95 7.86
CA LEU A 367 -21.20 -30.59 8.40
C LEU A 367 -22.34 -30.66 7.39
N LYS A 368 -22.49 -29.66 6.51
CA LYS A 368 -23.48 -29.69 5.42
C LYS A 368 -23.30 -30.86 4.44
N LYS A 369 -22.10 -31.44 4.36
CA LYS A 369 -21.78 -32.60 3.51
C LYS A 369 -21.83 -33.92 4.28
N ARG A 370 -22.03 -33.89 5.60
CA ARG A 370 -22.21 -35.11 6.41
C ARG A 370 -23.65 -35.57 6.28
N HIS A 371 -23.82 -36.84 5.95
CA HIS A 371 -25.14 -37.45 5.84
C HIS A 371 -25.14 -38.83 6.47
N ARG A 372 -26.28 -39.22 7.01
CA ARG A 372 -26.48 -40.57 7.54
C ARG A 372 -26.60 -41.52 6.36
N VAL A 373 -26.01 -42.71 6.46
CA VAL A 373 -26.00 -43.70 5.38
C VAL A 373 -26.23 -45.09 5.94
N LEU A 374 -26.74 -45.99 5.09
CA LEU A 374 -26.52 -47.43 5.28
C LEU A 374 -25.31 -47.82 4.44
N ALA A 375 -24.29 -48.39 5.09
CA ALA A 375 -23.03 -48.73 4.44
C ALA A 375 -22.62 -50.16 4.75
N LYS A 376 -22.02 -50.82 3.75
CA LYS A 376 -21.42 -52.15 3.92
C LYS A 376 -20.11 -52.26 3.15
N VAL A 377 -19.16 -52.98 3.74
CA VAL A 377 -17.92 -53.36 3.06
C VAL A 377 -18.26 -54.36 1.96
N THR A 378 -18.05 -53.97 0.71
CA THR A 378 -18.30 -54.82 -0.47
C THR A 378 -17.04 -55.53 -0.94
N LYS A 379 -15.86 -55.02 -0.59
CA LYS A 379 -14.57 -55.65 -0.81
C LYS A 379 -13.65 -55.40 0.36
N LYS A 380 -13.15 -56.46 0.98
CA LYS A 380 -12.16 -56.35 2.06
C LYS A 380 -10.82 -55.86 1.49
N PRO A 381 -10.11 -54.95 2.19
CA PRO A 381 -8.78 -54.56 1.76
C PRO A 381 -7.83 -55.76 1.83
N THR A 382 -6.87 -55.82 0.92
CA THR A 382 -5.75 -56.76 1.04
C THR A 382 -4.80 -56.27 2.14
N SER A 383 -4.00 -57.16 2.73
CA SER A 383 -3.06 -56.79 3.78
C SER A 383 -1.61 -56.98 3.30
N ARG A 384 -0.71 -56.13 3.79
CA ARG A 384 0.74 -56.23 3.58
C ARG A 384 1.46 -56.19 4.93
N LYS A 385 2.64 -56.81 5.00
CA LYS A 385 3.51 -56.71 6.19
C LYS A 385 4.42 -55.50 6.09
N VAL A 386 4.46 -54.69 7.14
CA VAL A 386 5.38 -53.56 7.29
C VAL A 386 6.14 -53.71 8.59
N GLU A 387 7.44 -53.47 8.55
CA GLU A 387 8.27 -53.45 9.75
C GLU A 387 8.05 -52.13 10.51
N MET A 388 7.46 -52.21 11.70
CA MET A 388 7.23 -51.08 12.59
C MET A 388 7.87 -51.39 13.94
N ALA A 389 8.81 -50.55 14.37
CA ALA A 389 9.57 -50.74 15.61
C ALA A 389 10.21 -52.15 15.74
N GLY A 390 10.77 -52.69 14.65
CA GLY A 390 11.42 -54.01 14.62
C GLY A 390 10.47 -55.20 14.65
N GLN A 391 9.17 -54.98 14.47
CA GLN A 391 8.15 -56.04 14.38
C GLN A 391 7.44 -55.99 13.04
N ALA A 392 7.17 -57.17 12.46
CA ALA A 392 6.36 -57.28 11.25
C ALA A 392 4.87 -57.15 11.61
N VAL A 393 4.25 -56.04 11.23
CA VAL A 393 2.83 -55.73 11.49
C VAL A 393 2.04 -55.87 10.19
N ASP A 394 0.88 -56.54 10.24
CA ASP A 394 -0.06 -56.61 9.13
C ASP A 394 -0.85 -55.29 9.03
N ILE A 395 -0.78 -54.65 7.87
CA ILE A 395 -1.44 -53.37 7.58
C ILE A 395 -2.32 -53.51 6.34
N ASN A 396 -3.52 -52.97 6.40
CA ASN A 396 -4.45 -52.95 5.26
C ASN A 396 -3.96 -52.01 4.16
N ASN A 397 -4.08 -52.45 2.91
CA ASN A 397 -3.94 -51.63 1.73
C ASN A 397 -5.18 -50.74 1.54
N LEU A 398 -5.05 -49.71 0.70
CA LEU A 398 -6.13 -48.76 0.38
C LEU A 398 -7.05 -49.25 -0.75
N ASP A 399 -7.15 -50.57 -0.94
CA ASP A 399 -7.86 -51.23 -2.05
C ASP A 399 -9.20 -51.87 -1.64
N GLY A 400 -9.61 -51.68 -0.38
CA GLY A 400 -10.92 -52.05 0.13
C GLY A 400 -12.01 -51.10 -0.40
N GLU A 401 -13.23 -51.61 -0.54
CA GLU A 401 -14.37 -50.85 -1.05
C GLU A 401 -15.54 -50.93 -0.07
N MET A 402 -16.15 -49.78 0.20
CA MET A 402 -17.39 -49.65 0.96
C MET A 402 -18.46 -49.03 0.07
N THR A 403 -19.60 -49.68 -0.03
CA THR A 403 -20.76 -49.15 -0.74
C THR A 403 -21.72 -48.58 0.29
N TYR A 404 -22.23 -47.38 0.02
CA TYR A 404 -23.19 -46.72 0.91
C TYR A 404 -24.39 -46.18 0.13
N CYS A 405 -25.53 -46.06 0.82
CA CYS A 405 -26.72 -45.40 0.32
C CYS A 405 -27.16 -44.31 1.33
N PRO A 406 -27.37 -43.05 0.89
CA PRO A 406 -27.84 -41.98 1.77
C PRO A 406 -29.21 -42.25 2.40
N LEU A 407 -29.35 -41.88 3.66
CA LEU A 407 -30.63 -41.83 4.38
C LEU A 407 -31.20 -40.40 4.31
N ASP A 408 -32.48 -40.26 4.59
CA ASP A 408 -33.15 -38.96 4.68
C ASP A 408 -32.53 -38.10 5.81
N ASP A 409 -32.40 -36.80 5.58
CA ASP A 409 -31.76 -35.85 6.51
C ASP A 409 -32.61 -35.56 7.75
N THR A 410 -33.91 -35.83 7.72
CA THR A 410 -34.82 -35.66 8.87
C THR A 410 -35.02 -36.96 9.66
N THR A 411 -34.92 -38.13 9.02
CA THR A 411 -35.12 -39.41 9.69
C THR A 411 -34.27 -40.54 9.11
N SER A 412 -33.64 -41.34 9.98
CA SER A 412 -32.90 -42.54 9.55
C SER A 412 -33.78 -43.72 9.17
N ASN A 413 -35.09 -43.65 9.38
CA ASN A 413 -36.03 -44.71 9.00
C ASN A 413 -36.34 -44.72 7.49
N LYS A 414 -35.78 -43.76 6.74
CA LYS A 414 -36.01 -43.63 5.30
C LYS A 414 -34.70 -43.42 4.55
N TYR A 415 -34.67 -43.94 3.33
CA TYR A 415 -33.67 -43.56 2.33
C TYR A 415 -33.89 -42.10 1.88
N TYR A 416 -32.88 -41.50 1.25
CA TYR A 416 -32.96 -40.13 0.73
C TYR A 416 -34.09 -39.89 -0.28
N ASP A 417 -34.61 -40.95 -0.90
CA ASP A 417 -35.75 -40.91 -1.81
C ASP A 417 -37.11 -41.03 -1.11
N GLY A 418 -37.12 -41.14 0.22
CA GLY A 418 -38.31 -41.25 1.06
C GLY A 418 -38.84 -42.68 1.26
N SER A 419 -38.25 -43.69 0.62
CA SER A 419 -38.60 -45.10 0.84
C SER A 419 -38.13 -45.60 2.21
N ALA A 420 -38.73 -46.67 2.74
CA ALA A 420 -38.38 -47.19 4.05
C ALA A 420 -36.97 -47.81 4.05
N ALA A 421 -36.11 -47.38 4.99
CA ALA A 421 -34.76 -47.91 5.13
C ALA A 421 -34.75 -49.28 5.82
N LYS A 422 -33.87 -50.19 5.39
CA LYS A 422 -33.72 -51.52 5.99
C LYS A 422 -32.67 -51.51 7.10
N LEU A 423 -33.13 -51.15 8.30
CA LEU A 423 -32.30 -51.07 9.52
C LEU A 423 -32.15 -52.44 10.24
N ASP A 424 -32.07 -53.52 9.46
CA ASP A 424 -31.96 -54.90 9.93
C ASP A 424 -30.60 -55.55 9.58
N SER A 425 -29.62 -54.71 9.22
CA SER A 425 -28.28 -55.08 8.73
C SER A 425 -28.26 -55.85 7.41
N SER A 426 -29.40 -56.06 6.72
CA SER A 426 -29.43 -56.73 5.41
C SER A 426 -28.78 -55.90 4.30
N GLU A 427 -28.85 -54.57 4.41
CA GLU A 427 -28.33 -53.62 3.41
C GLU A 427 -27.11 -52.83 3.90
N GLY A 428 -26.59 -53.18 5.07
CA GLY A 428 -25.46 -52.53 5.73
C GLY A 428 -25.83 -51.98 7.09
N ASP A 429 -24.85 -51.38 7.76
CA ASP A 429 -25.02 -50.78 9.08
C ASP A 429 -25.22 -49.27 8.96
N TRP A 430 -25.90 -48.71 9.96
CA TRP A 430 -26.08 -47.27 10.07
C TRP A 430 -24.74 -46.61 10.39
N MET A 431 -24.30 -45.72 9.50
CA MET A 431 -23.02 -45.03 9.59
C MET A 431 -23.23 -43.54 9.30
N MET A 432 -22.25 -42.73 9.69
CA MET A 432 -22.15 -41.34 9.25
C MET A 432 -21.16 -41.27 8.10
N TYR A 433 -21.57 -40.70 6.96
CA TYR A 433 -20.63 -40.31 5.91
C TYR A 433 -19.88 -39.06 6.37
N GLU A 434 -18.57 -39.21 6.55
CA GLU A 434 -17.66 -38.08 6.79
C GLU A 434 -17.03 -37.64 5.47
N PRO A 435 -17.27 -36.39 5.02
CA PRO A 435 -16.61 -35.88 3.82
C PRO A 435 -15.11 -35.72 4.06
N PHE A 436 -14.34 -35.59 2.97
CA PHE A 436 -12.95 -35.13 3.10
C PHE A 436 -12.91 -33.71 3.68
N PHE A 437 -12.00 -33.48 4.62
CA PHE A 437 -11.63 -32.17 5.12
C PHE A 437 -10.20 -32.22 5.68
N TRP A 438 -9.54 -31.07 5.72
CA TRP A 438 -8.27 -30.94 6.43
C TRP A 438 -8.54 -30.63 7.91
N SER A 439 -7.75 -31.25 8.79
CA SER A 439 -7.82 -30.96 10.21
C SER A 439 -6.45 -30.90 10.86
N LYS A 440 -6.33 -30.06 11.89
CA LYS A 440 -5.13 -29.98 12.72
C LYS A 440 -5.49 -29.66 14.17
N GLY A 441 -5.11 -30.55 15.08
CA GLY A 441 -5.08 -30.25 16.51
C GLY A 441 -3.78 -29.51 16.89
N ILE A 442 -3.91 -28.50 17.75
CA ILE A 442 -2.80 -27.72 18.32
C ILE A 442 -2.99 -27.69 19.84
N ASN A 443 -2.01 -28.25 20.56
CA ASN A 443 -1.92 -28.11 22.00
C ASN A 443 -1.05 -26.89 22.31
N ASP A 444 -1.66 -25.85 22.87
CA ASP A 444 -0.97 -24.68 23.38
C ASP A 444 -0.74 -24.83 24.88
N TYR A 445 0.30 -25.60 25.22
CA TYR A 445 0.69 -25.87 26.60
C TYR A 445 1.05 -24.62 27.40
N LEU A 446 1.39 -23.50 26.76
CA LEU A 446 1.75 -22.27 27.46
C LEU A 446 0.53 -21.53 28.01
N ASN A 447 -0.59 -21.64 27.29
CA ASN A 447 -1.84 -20.97 27.65
C ASN A 447 -2.91 -21.96 28.14
N GLU A 448 -2.55 -23.24 28.30
CA GLU A 448 -3.45 -24.32 28.68
C GLU A 448 -4.68 -24.40 27.74
N LYS A 449 -4.45 -24.22 26.42
CA LYS A 449 -5.50 -24.26 25.40
C LYS A 449 -5.29 -25.39 24.42
N TYR A 450 -6.41 -25.92 23.93
CA TYR A 450 -6.43 -26.80 22.77
C TYR A 450 -7.21 -26.13 21.63
N TYR A 451 -6.63 -26.15 20.45
CA TYR A 451 -7.25 -25.64 19.23
C TYR A 451 -7.46 -26.77 18.23
N SER A 452 -8.68 -26.87 17.72
CA SER A 452 -9.01 -27.73 16.59
C SER A 452 -9.26 -26.87 15.35
N CYS A 453 -8.37 -26.97 14.38
CA CYS A 453 -8.50 -26.27 13.11
C CYS A 453 -9.14 -27.19 12.06
N TYR A 454 -10.16 -26.70 11.36
CA TYR A 454 -10.86 -27.43 10.29
C TYR A 454 -10.91 -26.61 9.01
N SER A 455 -10.62 -27.24 7.87
CA SER A 455 -10.80 -26.63 6.55
C SER A 455 -11.61 -27.53 5.64
N SER A 456 -12.63 -26.94 5.02
CA SER A 456 -13.50 -27.58 4.04
C SER A 456 -12.90 -27.63 2.62
N ASN A 457 -11.65 -27.21 2.47
CA ASN A 457 -10.95 -27.22 1.19
C ASN A 457 -10.82 -28.65 0.62
N GLY A 458 -10.69 -28.73 -0.70
CA GLY A 458 -10.51 -30.01 -1.39
C GLY A 458 -9.18 -30.69 -1.04
N PRO A 459 -9.02 -31.97 -1.42
CA PRO A 459 -7.79 -32.74 -1.20
C PRO A 459 -6.59 -32.16 -1.96
N ASP A 460 -6.82 -31.38 -3.02
CA ASP A 460 -5.76 -30.74 -3.79
C ASP A 460 -5.44 -29.31 -3.29
N ASP A 461 -6.25 -28.77 -2.36
CA ASP A 461 -6.20 -27.38 -1.89
C ASP A 461 -5.82 -27.31 -0.41
N MET A 462 -4.68 -27.92 -0.05
CA MET A 462 -4.21 -27.95 1.34
C MET A 462 -4.03 -26.53 1.90
N PRO A 463 -4.58 -26.23 3.11
CA PRO A 463 -4.34 -24.95 3.77
C PRO A 463 -2.85 -24.63 3.90
N PRO A 464 -2.46 -23.34 3.88
CA PRO A 464 -1.07 -22.93 3.98
C PRO A 464 -0.39 -23.54 5.20
N ILE A 465 0.77 -24.16 4.98
CA ILE A 465 1.62 -24.65 6.06
C ILE A 465 2.59 -23.54 6.48
N PRO A 466 2.85 -23.36 7.78
CA PRO A 466 3.85 -22.40 8.23
C PRO A 466 5.22 -22.72 7.63
N GLU A 467 5.95 -21.69 7.22
CA GLU A 467 7.35 -21.85 6.83
C GLU A 467 8.18 -22.14 8.08
N VAL A 468 8.75 -23.35 8.14
CA VAL A 468 9.52 -23.83 9.29
C VAL A 468 10.84 -24.43 8.84
N THR A 469 11.88 -24.26 9.64
CA THR A 469 13.12 -25.03 9.48
C THR A 469 12.91 -26.43 10.04
N VAL A 470 13.02 -27.44 9.18
CA VAL A 470 12.96 -28.84 9.58
C VAL A 470 14.39 -29.33 9.80
N LEU A 471 14.69 -29.78 11.03
CA LEU A 471 15.95 -30.46 11.35
C LEU A 471 15.70 -31.97 11.37
N THR A 472 16.34 -32.67 10.45
CA THR A 472 16.33 -34.13 10.38
C THR A 472 17.27 -34.73 11.42
N LEU A 473 17.12 -36.03 11.68
CA LEU A 473 18.06 -36.75 12.57
C LEU A 473 19.50 -36.68 12.05
N ASP A 474 19.69 -36.67 10.73
CA ASP A 474 21.03 -36.61 10.15
C ASP A 474 21.65 -35.21 10.29
N ASP A 475 20.87 -34.14 10.13
CA ASP A 475 21.31 -32.76 10.43
C ASP A 475 21.77 -32.63 11.90
N ILE A 476 21.06 -33.29 12.82
CA ILE A 476 21.39 -33.31 14.25
C ILE A 476 22.70 -34.08 14.49
N LYS A 477 22.93 -35.21 13.80
CA LYS A 477 24.17 -35.99 13.92
C LYS A 477 25.40 -35.25 13.40
N GLU A 478 25.22 -34.40 12.40
CA GLU A 478 26.29 -33.56 11.85
C GLU A 478 26.69 -32.43 12.82
N THR A 479 25.80 -32.09 13.75
CA THR A 479 26.09 -31.09 14.79
C THR A 479 26.98 -31.68 15.88
N LYS A 480 28.03 -30.95 16.27
CA LYS A 480 28.92 -31.36 17.36
C LYS A 480 28.14 -31.58 18.66
N ASP A 481 28.26 -32.77 19.24
CA ASP A 481 27.53 -33.22 20.43
C ASP A 481 26.00 -33.22 20.26
N GLY A 482 25.50 -33.20 19.01
CA GLY A 482 24.08 -33.18 18.67
C GLY A 482 23.40 -34.54 18.84
N TYR A 483 24.13 -35.64 18.77
CA TYR A 483 23.58 -36.99 18.85
C TYR A 483 24.42 -37.92 19.73
N LEU A 484 23.75 -38.65 20.63
CA LEU A 484 24.34 -39.64 21.52
C LEU A 484 23.53 -40.94 21.44
N ALA A 485 24.07 -41.95 20.74
CA ALA A 485 23.47 -43.27 20.63
C ALA A 485 23.54 -44.06 21.95
N GLU A 486 22.61 -45.00 22.11
CA GLU A 486 22.52 -45.93 23.26
C GLU A 486 22.48 -45.21 24.62
N ARG A 487 21.79 -44.07 24.68
CA ARG A 487 21.66 -43.23 25.86
C ARG A 487 20.21 -42.77 26.06
N LYS A 488 19.85 -42.57 27.33
CA LYS A 488 18.64 -41.87 27.76
C LYS A 488 18.96 -40.79 28.79
N LEU A 489 18.02 -39.87 28.97
CA LEU A 489 18.07 -38.83 30.01
C LEU A 489 17.27 -39.27 31.24
N LEU A 490 17.87 -39.12 32.41
CA LEU A 490 17.21 -39.27 33.70
C LEU A 490 16.84 -37.90 34.27
N SER A 491 15.60 -37.75 34.75
CA SER A 491 15.15 -36.54 35.44
C SER A 491 15.79 -36.42 36.84
N GLY A 492 15.80 -35.19 37.39
CA GLY A 492 16.25 -34.93 38.76
C GLY A 492 17.78 -34.90 38.96
N LYS A 493 18.57 -34.75 37.89
CA LYS A 493 20.03 -34.60 37.95
C LYS A 493 20.46 -33.14 37.76
N PRO A 494 21.54 -32.68 38.41
CA PRO A 494 21.93 -31.27 38.43
C PRO A 494 22.58 -30.79 37.12
N THR A 495 23.10 -31.70 36.30
CA THR A 495 23.72 -31.38 35.01
C THR A 495 23.26 -32.36 33.94
N LEU A 496 23.32 -31.93 32.68
CA LEU A 496 23.06 -32.79 31.53
C LEU A 496 24.06 -33.95 31.46
N LYS A 497 25.31 -33.71 31.87
CA LYS A 497 26.33 -34.75 31.91
C LYS A 497 25.98 -35.88 32.89
N ASP A 498 25.37 -35.53 34.02
CA ASP A 498 24.97 -36.48 35.07
C ASP A 498 23.62 -37.16 34.81
N SER A 499 22.84 -36.64 33.85
CA SER A 499 21.55 -37.22 33.46
C SER A 499 21.67 -38.35 32.43
N TYR A 500 22.80 -38.49 31.75
CA TYR A 500 23.01 -39.56 30.77
C TYR A 500 23.14 -40.94 31.42
N SER A 501 22.26 -41.87 31.04
CA SER A 501 22.35 -43.29 31.39
C SER A 501 22.44 -44.14 30.12
N THR A 502 23.22 -45.23 30.16
CA THR A 502 23.28 -46.20 29.05
C THR A 502 21.93 -46.89 28.89
N ASP A 503 21.41 -46.91 27.67
CA ASP A 503 20.20 -47.63 27.29
C ASP A 503 20.20 -47.88 25.77
N LYS A 504 20.31 -49.15 25.35
CA LYS A 504 20.43 -49.53 23.93
C LYS A 504 19.18 -49.25 23.11
N THR A 505 18.05 -48.96 23.76
CA THR A 505 16.78 -48.70 23.09
C THR A 505 16.56 -47.22 22.75
N TYR A 506 17.38 -46.33 23.30
CA TYR A 506 17.21 -44.87 23.15
C TYR A 506 18.46 -44.20 22.58
N SER A 507 18.24 -43.00 22.04
CA SER A 507 19.29 -42.06 21.70
C SER A 507 18.90 -40.68 22.24
N VAL A 508 19.89 -39.87 22.62
CA VAL A 508 19.66 -38.48 23.01
C VAL A 508 20.04 -37.56 21.86
N CYS A 509 19.13 -36.67 21.50
CA CYS A 509 19.34 -35.61 20.51
C CYS A 509 19.42 -34.26 21.22
N LYS A 510 20.36 -33.41 20.78
CA LYS A 510 20.53 -32.03 21.24
C LYS A 510 20.39 -31.11 20.05
N VAL A 511 19.49 -30.13 20.18
CA VAL A 511 19.18 -29.16 19.13
C VAL A 511 19.41 -27.76 19.69
N ASP A 512 20.12 -26.91 18.96
CA ASP A 512 20.20 -25.49 19.27
C ASP A 512 18.93 -24.79 18.79
N VAL A 513 18.30 -24.07 19.69
CA VAL A 513 17.00 -23.40 19.47
C VAL A 513 17.14 -21.88 19.50
N GLN A 514 18.36 -21.35 19.61
CA GLN A 514 18.59 -19.91 19.61
C GLN A 514 18.11 -19.26 18.32
N GLY A 515 17.32 -18.18 18.44
CA GLY A 515 16.75 -17.46 17.31
C GLY A 515 15.41 -18.00 16.80
N TYR A 516 14.99 -19.19 17.25
CA TYR A 516 13.68 -19.74 16.92
C TYR A 516 12.62 -19.27 17.92
N LYS A 517 11.47 -18.80 17.41
CA LYS A 517 10.34 -18.40 18.28
C LYS A 517 9.63 -19.59 18.93
N ARG A 518 9.57 -20.74 18.24
CA ARG A 518 8.90 -21.97 18.66
C ARG A 518 9.63 -23.19 18.09
N VAL A 519 9.62 -24.30 18.81
CA VAL A 519 10.22 -25.59 18.39
C VAL A 519 9.20 -26.69 18.63
N ARG A 520 9.06 -27.61 17.67
CA ARG A 520 8.20 -28.78 17.80
C ARG A 520 9.03 -30.03 17.59
N PHE A 521 8.94 -30.96 18.55
CA PHE A 521 9.49 -32.30 18.41
C PHE A 521 8.45 -33.21 17.73
N PRO A 522 8.88 -34.22 16.94
CA PRO A 522 7.96 -35.24 16.47
C PRO A 522 7.25 -35.87 17.66
N SER A 523 5.92 -35.92 17.62
CA SER A 523 5.12 -36.59 18.65
C SER A 523 5.50 -38.07 18.67
N VAL A 524 6.17 -38.49 19.74
CA VAL A 524 6.54 -39.90 19.94
C VAL A 524 5.28 -40.64 20.40
N PRO A 525 4.79 -41.65 19.66
CA PRO A 525 3.72 -42.50 20.15
C PRO A 525 4.31 -43.42 21.21
N GLY A 526 4.25 -43.02 22.47
CA GLY A 526 4.75 -43.82 23.58
C GLY A 526 4.05 -43.46 24.89
N THR A 527 3.46 -44.45 25.54
CA THR A 527 2.94 -44.32 26.90
C THR A 527 4.11 -44.07 27.85
N GLY A 528 4.12 -42.92 28.51
CA GLY A 528 5.05 -42.59 29.60
C GLY A 528 6.37 -41.93 29.20
N LEU A 529 6.55 -41.48 27.96
CA LEU A 529 7.71 -40.67 27.58
C LEU A 529 7.38 -39.18 27.71
N VAL A 530 7.86 -38.58 28.80
CA VAL A 530 8.07 -37.14 28.86
C VAL A 530 9.28 -36.85 27.96
N GLY A 531 9.07 -35.97 26.97
CA GLY A 531 10.11 -35.55 26.02
C GLY A 531 11.29 -34.86 26.68
#